data_AF-A0A942FXF8-F1
#
_entry.id   AF-A0A942FXF8-F1
#
_cell.length_a   1.000
_cell.length_b   1.000
_cell.length_c   1.000
_cell.angle_alpha   90.00
_cell.angle_beta   90.00
_cell.angle_gamma   90.00
#
_symmetry.space_group_name_H-M   'P 1'
#
loop_
_entity.id
_entity.type
_entity.pdbx_description
1 polymer ?
#
loop_
_entity_poly.entity_id
_entity_poly.type
_entity_poly.pdbx_seq_one_letter_code
_entity_poly.pdbx_strand_id
1 'polypeptide(L)'
;MHFDDRLGTVLRMRADGPGMQRVQYRQLLDLLGTLPVEARGEQLEAAYDRLGELAALISADVRAAMLREPAQRLRSPRLVAALASGEPV
;
A
#
# COMPACT_ATOMS: atom_id res chain seq x y z
N MET A 1 -1.34 19.99 -3.56
CA MET A 1 -0.25 19.06 -3.22
C MET A 1 -0.44 17.81 -4.06
N HIS A 2 0.52 17.49 -4.93
CA HIS A 2 0.41 16.39 -5.87
C HIS A 2 0.57 15.05 -5.13
N PHE A 3 -0.21 14.03 -5.51
CA PHE A 3 -0.11 12.68 -4.93
C PHE A 3 1.29 12.09 -5.15
N ASP A 4 1.96 12.46 -6.25
CA ASP A 4 3.34 12.08 -6.56
C ASP A 4 4.32 12.50 -5.45
N ASP A 5 4.16 13.71 -4.89
CA ASP A 5 5.04 14.22 -3.82
C ASP A 5 4.90 13.37 -2.54
N ARG A 6 3.65 13.01 -2.20
CA ARG A 6 3.35 12.17 -1.03
C ARG A 6 3.84 10.75 -1.24
N LEU A 7 3.65 10.19 -2.44
CA LEU A 7 4.09 8.85 -2.77
C LEU A 7 5.62 8.74 -2.73
N GLY A 8 6.32 9.68 -3.36
CA GLY A 8 7.78 9.76 -3.29
C GLY A 8 8.31 9.92 -1.87
N THR A 9 7.59 10.64 -1.00
CA THR A 9 7.95 10.77 0.42
C THR A 9 7.81 9.46 1.17
N VAL A 10 6.71 8.74 0.98
CA VAL A 10 6.48 7.42 1.61
C VAL A 10 7.49 6.39 1.12
N LEU A 11 7.82 6.39 -0.17
CA LEU A 11 8.82 5.49 -0.77
C LEU A 11 10.23 5.71 -0.21
N ARG A 12 10.62 6.96 0.06
CA ARG A 12 11.93 7.29 0.67
C ARG A 12 12.00 7.01 2.17
N MET A 13 10.87 6.81 2.84
CA MET A 13 10.84 6.54 4.27
C MET A 13 11.47 5.17 4.56
N ARG A 14 12.43 5.12 5.49
CA ARG A 14 13.00 3.87 5.96
C ARG A 14 12.00 3.14 6.85
N ALA A 15 11.64 1.92 6.46
CA ALA A 15 10.79 1.05 7.26
C ALA A 15 11.63 0.15 8.17
N ASP A 16 12.39 0.78 9.06
CA ASP A 16 13.29 0.07 9.97
C ASP A 16 12.47 -0.56 11.10
N GLY A 17 12.27 -1.87 10.98
CA GLY A 17 11.60 -2.71 11.97
C GLY A 17 10.07 -2.82 11.82
N PRO A 18 9.45 -3.73 12.57
CA PRO A 18 8.05 -4.13 12.36
C PRO A 18 7.04 -3.00 12.53
N GLY A 19 7.31 -2.03 13.43
CA GLY A 19 6.42 -0.89 13.63
C GLY A 19 6.36 0.01 12.40
N MET A 20 7.52 0.37 11.85
CA MET A 20 7.60 1.25 10.69
C MET A 20 7.16 0.58 9.39
N GLN A 21 7.37 -0.74 9.24
CA GLN A 21 6.83 -1.53 8.13
C GLN A 21 5.29 -1.44 8.07
N ARG A 22 4.63 -1.60 9.22
CA ARG A 22 3.17 -1.48 9.34
C ARG A 22 2.67 -0.06 9.02
N VAL A 23 3.39 0.96 9.48
CA VAL A 23 3.08 2.37 9.17
C VAL A 23 3.21 2.63 7.68
N GLN A 24 4.32 2.24 7.04
CA GLN A 24 4.53 2.41 5.61
C GLN A 24 3.47 1.67 4.79
N TYR A 25 3.14 0.43 5.19
CA TYR A 25 2.11 -0.38 4.52
C TYR A 25 0.75 0.33 4.52
N ARG A 26 0.30 0.83 5.68
CA ARG A 26 -0.98 1.55 5.78
C ARG A 26 -0.98 2.86 4.99
N GLN A 27 0.14 3.60 4.98
CA GLN A 27 0.28 4.81 4.16
C GLN A 27 0.16 4.50 2.67
N LEU A 28 0.77 3.41 2.20
CA LEU A 28 0.64 2.97 0.81
C LEU A 28 -0.79 2.54 0.48
N LEU A 29 -1.46 1.81 1.36
CA LEU A 29 -2.88 1.44 1.16
C LEU A 29 -3.78 2.67 1.02
N ASP A 30 -3.59 3.68 1.87
CA ASP A 30 -4.36 4.93 1.82
C ASP A 30 -4.12 5.70 0.51
N LEU A 31 -2.85 5.89 0.14
CA LEU A 31 -2.49 6.59 -1.10
C LEU A 31 -3.01 5.82 -2.32
N LEU A 32 -2.69 4.54 -2.47
CA LEU A 32 -3.12 3.72 -3.61
C LEU A 32 -4.64 3.57 -3.70
N GLY A 33 -5.34 3.61 -2.56
CA GLY A 33 -6.80 3.53 -2.48
C GLY A 33 -7.51 4.81 -2.92
N THR A 34 -6.81 5.94 -2.97
CA THR A 34 -7.37 7.26 -3.31
C THR A 34 -6.95 7.79 -4.68
N LEU A 35 -6.04 7.10 -5.38
CA LEU A 35 -5.61 7.48 -6.71
C LEU A 35 -6.73 7.31 -7.77
N PRO A 36 -6.78 8.19 -8.79
CA PRO A 36 -7.61 7.97 -9.98
C PRO A 36 -7.30 6.64 -10.67
N VAL A 37 -8.30 6.03 -11.32
CA VAL A 37 -8.16 4.74 -12.01
C VAL A 37 -7.15 4.82 -13.16
N GLU A 38 -7.08 6.00 -13.77
CA GLU A 38 -6.21 6.34 -14.90
C GLU A 38 -4.79 6.72 -14.45
N ALA A 39 -4.51 6.76 -13.14
CA ALA A 39 -3.17 7.05 -12.64
C ALA A 39 -2.16 6.00 -13.14
N ARG A 40 -1.03 6.49 -13.62
CA ARG A 40 0.10 5.72 -14.18
C ARG A 40 1.39 6.47 -13.87
N GLY A 41 2.50 5.75 -13.75
CA GLY A 41 3.82 6.34 -13.57
C GLY A 41 4.76 5.44 -12.78
N GLU A 42 6.06 5.69 -12.89
CA GLU A 42 7.11 4.88 -12.25
C GLU A 42 6.96 4.83 -10.73
N GLN A 43 6.62 5.96 -10.09
CA GLN A 43 6.38 6.00 -8.64
C GLN A 43 5.17 5.15 -8.22
N LEU A 44 4.14 5.05 -9.08
CA LEU A 44 2.98 4.22 -8.81
C LEU A 44 3.36 2.74 -8.87
N GLU A 45 4.12 2.32 -9.88
CA GLU A 45 4.60 0.95 -9.99
C GLU A 45 5.52 0.60 -8.80
N ALA A 46 6.47 1.46 -8.46
CA ALA A 46 7.34 1.30 -7.29
C ALA A 46 6.55 1.20 -5.97
N ALA A 47 5.41 1.89 -5.85
CA ALA A 47 4.54 1.79 -4.69
C ALA A 47 3.81 0.44 -4.60
N TYR A 48 3.40 -0.14 -5.73
CA TYR A 48 2.84 -1.49 -5.75
C TYR A 48 3.89 -2.55 -5.42
N ASP A 49 5.10 -2.43 -5.98
CA ASP A 49 6.21 -3.32 -5.66
C ASP A 49 6.53 -3.26 -4.17
N ARG A 50 6.65 -2.05 -3.62
CA ARG A 50 6.92 -1.85 -2.20
C ARG A 50 5.79 -2.38 -1.30
N LEU A 51 4.53 -2.25 -1.74
CA LEU A 51 3.40 -2.84 -1.02
C LEU A 51 3.54 -4.37 -0.93
N GLY A 52 3.95 -5.02 -2.02
CA GLY A 52 4.23 -6.46 -2.07
C GLY A 52 5.38 -6.89 -1.16
N GLU A 53 6.49 -6.16 -1.18
CA GLU A 53 7.63 -6.40 -0.29
C GLU A 53 7.23 -6.33 1.19
N LEU A 54 6.49 -5.29 1.59
CA LEU A 54 5.98 -5.15 2.95
C LEU A 54 4.96 -6.24 3.29
N ALA A 55 4.13 -6.63 2.34
CA ALA A 55 3.19 -7.72 2.52
C ALA A 55 3.91 -9.04 2.81
N ALA A 56 5.06 -9.32 2.20
CA ALA A 56 5.86 -10.50 2.49
C ALA A 56 6.47 -10.50 3.91
N LEU A 57 6.64 -9.33 4.52
CA LEU A 57 7.21 -9.16 5.87
C LEU A 57 6.14 -9.12 6.98
N ILE A 58 4.91 -8.75 6.63
CA ILE A 58 3.79 -8.59 7.57
C ILE A 58 2.86 -9.80 7.45
N SER A 59 2.58 -10.48 8.57
CA SER A 59 1.68 -11.64 8.56
C SER A 59 0.29 -11.31 8.02
N ALA A 60 -0.34 -12.28 7.36
CA ALA A 60 -1.66 -12.12 6.76
C ALA A 60 -2.72 -11.63 7.78
N ASP A 61 -2.72 -12.16 9.00
CA ASP A 61 -3.62 -11.72 10.08
C ASP A 61 -3.49 -10.23 10.40
N VAL A 62 -2.25 -9.73 10.45
CA VAL A 62 -1.98 -8.31 10.72
C VAL A 62 -2.43 -7.45 9.55
N ARG A 63 -2.15 -7.88 8.30
CA ARG A 63 -2.63 -7.15 7.11
C ARG A 63 -4.15 -7.12 7.05
N ALA A 64 -4.82 -8.24 7.31
CA ALA A 64 -6.27 -8.34 7.33
C ALA A 64 -6.89 -7.45 8.42
N ALA A 65 -6.28 -7.36 9.60
CA ALA A 65 -6.71 -6.44 10.65
C ALA A 65 -6.64 -4.98 10.20
N MET A 66 -5.57 -4.57 9.51
CA MET A 66 -5.43 -3.21 8.97
C MET A 66 -6.48 -2.88 7.91
N LEU A 67 -6.79 -3.83 7.02
CA LEU A 67 -7.81 -3.63 5.98
C LEU A 67 -9.22 -3.46 6.55
N ARG A 68 -9.48 -3.96 7.77
CA ARG A 68 -10.75 -3.81 8.47
C ARG A 68 -10.87 -2.48 9.24
N GLU A 69 -9.81 -1.69 9.34
CA GLU A 69 -9.88 -0.38 10.00
C GLU A 69 -10.85 0.56 9.23
N PRO A 70 -11.76 1.26 9.92
CA PRO A 70 -12.83 2.04 9.26
C PRO A 70 -12.32 3.22 8.43
N ALA A 71 -11.06 3.63 8.61
CA ALA A 71 -10.41 4.65 7.80
C ALA A 71 -10.00 4.14 6.40
N GLN A 72 -9.86 2.83 6.22
CA GLN A 72 -9.38 2.25 4.96
C GLN A 72 -10.52 2.13 3.95
N ARG A 73 -10.53 2.98 2.92
CA ARG A 73 -11.49 2.88 1.82
C ARG A 73 -10.83 2.27 0.59
N LEU A 74 -11.03 0.97 0.39
CA LEU A 74 -10.59 0.25 -0.81
C LEU A 74 -11.48 0.63 -2.01
N ARG A 75 -11.22 1.78 -2.61
CA ARG A 75 -11.98 2.29 -3.78
C ARG A 75 -11.31 2.03 -5.12
N SER A 76 -10.01 1.74 -5.12
CA SER A 76 -9.23 1.47 -6.32
C SER A 76 -9.37 0.00 -6.75
N PRO A 77 -9.95 -0.31 -7.93
CA PRO A 77 -10.06 -1.68 -8.42
C PRO A 77 -8.70 -2.34 -8.61
N ARG A 78 -7.69 -1.57 -9.04
CA ARG A 78 -6.31 -2.05 -9.21
C ARG A 78 -5.72 -2.48 -7.87
N LEU A 79 -5.93 -1.70 -6.81
CA LEU A 79 -5.47 -2.05 -5.47
C LEU A 79 -6.14 -3.33 -4.98
N VAL A 80 -7.46 -3.46 -5.16
CA VAL A 80 -8.20 -4.67 -4.78
C VAL A 80 -7.66 -5.90 -5.51
N ALA A 81 -7.40 -5.79 -6.82
CA ALA A 81 -6.80 -6.88 -7.60
C ALA A 81 -5.42 -7.28 -7.07
N ALA A 82 -4.55 -6.30 -6.76
CA ALA A 82 -3.22 -6.56 -6.21
C ALA A 82 -3.27 -7.24 -4.84
N LEU A 83 -4.19 -6.84 -3.96
CA LEU A 83 -4.40 -7.48 -2.66
C LEU A 83 -4.91 -8.91 -2.80
N ALA A 84 -5.83 -9.16 -3.75
CA ALA A 84 -6.40 -10.48 -3.99
C ALA A 84 -5.39 -11.47 -4.62
N SER A 85 -4.42 -10.99 -5.40
CA SER A 85 -3.40 -11.85 -6.02
C SER A 85 -2.30 -12.33 -5.06
N GLY A 86 -2.22 -11.78 -3.85
CA GLY A 86 -1.08 -11.96 -2.94
C GLY A 86 -1.17 -13.14 -1.97
N GLU A 87 -2.30 -13.86 -1.92
CA GLU A 87 -2.48 -15.01 -1.01
C GLU A 87 -2.69 -16.29 -1.84
N PRO A 88 -1.87 -17.35 -1.63
CA PRO A 88 -2.12 -18.63 -2.26
C PRO A 88 -3.43 -19.22 -1.70
N VAL A 89 -4.29 -19.71 -2.61
CA VAL A 89 -5.51 -20.48 -2.32
C VAL A 89 -5.21 -21.86 -1.75
#